data_AF-A0A961LTV3-F1
#
_entry.id   AF-A0A961LTV3-F1
#
_cell.length_a   1.000
_cell.length_b   1.000
_cell.length_c   1.000
_cell.angle_alpha   90.00
_cell.angle_beta   90.00
_cell.angle_gamma   90.00
#
_symmetry.space_group_name_H-M   'P 1'
#
loop_
_entity.id
_entity.type
_entity.pdbx_description
1 polymer ?
#
loop_
_entity_poly.entity_id
_entity_poly.type
_entity_poly.pdbx_seq_one_letter_code
_entity_poly.pdbx_strand_id
1 'polypeptide(L)'
;PWTADIFLLFCLGRADAWPAGDLALMEAIRLLRGQDERPRGEDCIGFADCWRPYRGAAAHLLWAYYAVAKGRSGVPDAAAR
;
A
#
# COMPACT_ATOMS: atom_id res chain seq x y z
N PRO A 1 4.62 -11.05 6.79
CA PRO A 1 3.96 -10.49 7.99
C PRO A 1 4.13 -8.98 7.98
N TRP A 2 3.04 -8.20 8.06
CA TRP A 2 3.02 -6.75 7.79
C TRP A 2 4.09 -5.94 8.55
N THR A 3 4.24 -6.18 9.86
CA THR A 3 5.17 -5.42 10.71
C THR A 3 6.62 -5.50 10.24
N ALA A 4 7.07 -6.67 9.79
CA ALA A 4 8.43 -6.86 9.32
C ALA A 4 8.68 -6.08 8.01
N ASP A 5 7.70 -6.07 7.11
CA ASP A 5 7.81 -5.37 5.82
C ASP A 5 7.84 -3.85 6.00
N ILE A 6 7.03 -3.32 6.93
CA ILE A 6 7.04 -1.90 7.30
C ILE A 6 8.37 -1.50 7.93
N PHE A 7 8.92 -2.31 8.84
CA PHE A 7 10.22 -2.05 9.44
C PHE A 7 11.35 -2.04 8.40
N LEU A 8 11.33 -3.02 7.47
CA LEU A 8 12.29 -3.08 6.37
C LEU A 8 12.22 -1.82 5.48
N LEU A 9 11.00 -1.35 5.17
CA LEU A 9 10.80 -0.20 4.30
C LEU A 9 11.23 1.12 4.96
N PHE A 10 10.75 1.40 6.18
CA PHE A 10 10.92 2.71 6.81
C PHE A 10 12.15 2.82 7.69
N CYS A 11 12.51 1.78 8.44
CA CYS A 11 13.62 1.84 9.38
C CYS A 11 14.93 1.41 8.74
N LEU A 12 14.90 0.39 7.88
CA LEU A 12 16.11 -0.13 7.22
C LEU A 12 16.29 0.36 5.79
N GLY A 13 15.34 1.15 5.24
CA GLY A 13 15.45 1.75 3.92
C GLY A 13 15.54 0.73 2.77
N ARG A 14 15.00 -0.48 2.95
CA ARG A 14 15.03 -1.52 1.92
C ARG A 14 14.07 -1.14 0.80
N ALA A 15 14.61 -0.60 -0.30
CA ALA A 15 13.84 -0.10 -1.44
C ALA A 15 12.91 -1.14 -2.09
N ASP A 16 13.26 -2.43 -1.99
CA ASP A 16 12.47 -3.54 -2.53
C ASP A 16 11.54 -4.21 -1.49
N ALA A 17 11.40 -3.64 -0.29
CA ALA A 17 10.43 -4.12 0.70
C ALA A 17 9.00 -3.88 0.19
N TRP A 18 8.12 -4.84 0.48
CA TRP A 18 6.74 -4.83 0.01
C TRP A 18 5.79 -5.27 1.13
N PRO A 19 4.99 -4.36 1.70
CA PRO A 19 4.06 -4.66 2.79
C PRO A 19 2.80 -5.36 2.29
N ALA A 20 2.94 -6.59 1.79
CA ALA A 20 1.85 -7.38 1.22
C ALA A 20 0.67 -7.62 2.17
N GLY A 21 0.88 -7.51 3.49
CA GLY A 21 -0.16 -7.63 4.51
C GLY A 21 -0.96 -6.34 4.78
N ASP A 22 -0.70 -5.24 4.07
CA ASP A 22 -1.31 -3.94 4.34
C ASP A 22 -2.69 -3.81 3.68
N LEU A 23 -3.73 -3.58 4.48
CA LEU A 23 -5.11 -3.52 3.99
C LEU A 23 -5.38 -2.31 3.09
N ALA A 24 -4.70 -1.18 3.31
CA ALA A 24 -4.85 0.01 2.48
C ALA A 24 -4.15 -0.19 1.13
N LEU A 25 -2.97 -0.83 1.13
CA LEU A 25 -2.25 -1.23 -0.07
C LEU A 25 -3.07 -2.22 -0.93
N MET A 26 -3.63 -3.26 -0.30
CA MET A 26 -4.51 -4.22 -1.00
C MET A 26 -5.74 -3.53 -1.60
N GLU A 27 -6.37 -2.62 -0.86
CA GLU A 27 -7.53 -1.86 -1.33
C GLU A 27 -7.13 -0.86 -2.45
N ALA A 28 -5.95 -0.26 -2.38
CA ALA A 28 -5.40 0.57 -3.45
C ALA A 28 -5.26 -0.23 -4.75
N ILE A 29 -4.75 -1.46 -4.68
CA ILE A 29 -4.59 -2.34 -5.84
C ILE A 29 -5.95 -2.73 -6.42
N ARG A 30 -6.94 -3.03 -5.55
CA ARG A 30 -8.32 -3.30 -5.98
C ARG A 30 -8.89 -2.14 -6.79
N LEU A 31 -8.76 -0.92 -6.27
CA LEU A 31 -9.22 0.31 -6.93
C LEU A 31 -8.48 0.56 -8.24
N LEU A 32 -7.15 0.43 -8.24
CA LEU A 32 -6.31 0.62 -9.42
C LEU A 32 -6.67 -0.34 -10.55
N ARG A 33 -7.03 -1.59 -10.21
CA ARG A 33 -7.40 -2.64 -11.16
C ARG A 33 -8.89 -2.70 -11.48
N GLY A 34 -9.72 -1.87 -10.84
CA GLY A 34 -11.17 -1.90 -11.01
C GLY A 34 -11.80 -3.25 -10.64
N GLN A 35 -11.25 -3.95 -9.64
CA GLN A 35 -11.75 -5.25 -9.19
C GLN A 35 -12.89 -5.09 -8.18
N ASP A 36 -13.86 -6.01 -8.20
CA ASP A 36 -14.96 -6.00 -7.23
C ASP A 36 -14.47 -6.39 -5.82
N GLU A 37 -13.58 -7.38 -5.75
CA GLU A 37 -13.06 -7.93 -4.50
C GLU A 37 -11.62 -7.54 -4.24
N ARG A 38 -11.28 -7.35 -2.95
CA ARG A 38 -9.93 -7.01 -2.53
C ARG A 38 -9.01 -8.22 -2.70
N PRO A 39 -7.86 -8.09 -3.39
CA PRO A 39 -6.91 -9.18 -3.55
C PRO A 39 -6.32 -9.60 -2.19
N ARG A 40 -5.87 -10.84 -2.09
CA ARG A 40 -5.12 -11.32 -0.92
C ARG A 40 -3.67 -10.84 -1.02
N GLY A 41 -2.95 -10.87 0.10
CA GLY A 41 -1.55 -10.43 0.14
C GLY A 41 -0.65 -11.19 -0.83
N GLU A 42 -0.90 -12.48 -1.03
CA GLU A 42 -0.17 -13.34 -1.98
C GLU A 42 -0.31 -12.84 -3.42
N ASP A 43 -1.54 -12.50 -3.83
CA ASP A 43 -1.83 -11.97 -5.16
C ASP A 43 -1.14 -10.60 -5.39
N CYS A 44 -1.03 -9.81 -4.32
CA CYS A 44 -0.35 -8.52 -4.34
C CYS A 44 1.18 -8.65 -4.52
N ILE A 45 1.80 -9.76 -4.10
CA ILE A 45 3.24 -9.98 -4.27
C ILE A 45 3.56 -10.15 -5.76
N GLY A 46 2.85 -11.04 -6.45
CA GLY A 46 3.09 -11.30 -7.88
C GLY A 46 2.80 -10.08 -8.74
N PHE A 47 1.79 -9.28 -8.38
CA PHE A 47 1.52 -8.00 -9.05
C PHE A 47 2.68 -7.00 -8.92
N ALA A 48 3.28 -6.92 -7.74
CA ALA A 48 4.35 -5.96 -7.46
C ALA A 48 5.70 -6.34 -8.11
N ASP A 49 5.86 -7.54 -8.67
CA ASP A 49 7.13 -7.98 -9.25
C ASP A 49 7.58 -7.13 -10.44
N CYS A 50 6.63 -6.52 -11.18
CA CYS A 50 6.95 -5.59 -12.27
C CYS A 50 7.62 -4.28 -11.79
N TRP A 51 7.58 -3.99 -10.49
CA TRP A 51 8.18 -2.80 -9.90
C TRP A 51 9.51 -3.07 -9.21
N ARG A 52 10.03 -4.30 -9.29
CA ARG A 52 11.38 -4.58 -8.77
C ARG A 52 12.43 -3.74 -9.52
N PRO A 53 13.49 -3.27 -8.84
CA PRO A 53 13.81 -3.47 -7.43
C PRO A 53 13.24 -2.37 -6.49
N TYR A 54 12.20 -1.64 -6.90
CA TYR A 54 11.68 -0.45 -6.22
C TYR A 54 10.23 -0.60 -5.72
N ARG A 55 9.85 -1.80 -5.27
CA ARG A 55 8.50 -2.08 -4.76
C ARG A 55 8.09 -1.16 -3.60
N GLY A 56 9.03 -0.71 -2.79
CA GLY A 56 8.79 0.27 -1.74
C GLY A 56 8.27 1.61 -2.28
N ALA A 57 8.83 2.11 -3.39
CA ALA A 57 8.34 3.33 -4.03
C ALA A 57 6.91 3.16 -4.58
N ALA A 58 6.61 1.99 -5.15
CA ALA A 58 5.25 1.68 -5.58
C ALA A 58 4.27 1.63 -4.40
N ALA A 59 4.67 1.10 -3.25
CA ALA A 59 3.85 1.10 -2.04
C ALA A 59 3.51 2.53 -1.58
N HIS A 60 4.50 3.44 -1.57
CA HIS A 60 4.28 4.85 -1.28
C HIS A 60 3.26 5.51 -2.23
N LEU A 61 3.38 5.26 -3.53
CA LEU A 61 2.46 5.80 -4.53
C LEU A 61 1.05 5.24 -4.36
N LEU A 62 0.91 3.95 -4.06
CA LEU A 62 -0.38 3.31 -3.82
C LEU A 62 -1.06 3.83 -2.55
N TRP A 63 -0.31 4.10 -1.48
CA TRP A 63 -0.87 4.73 -0.28
C TRP A 63 -1.34 6.17 -0.56
N ALA A 64 -0.58 6.95 -1.33
CA ALA A 64 -0.99 8.28 -1.75
C ALA A 64 -2.25 8.22 -2.62
N TYR A 65 -2.30 7.30 -3.57
CA TYR A 65 -3.46 7.04 -4.41
C TYR A 65 -4.69 6.65 -3.58
N TYR A 66 -4.54 5.72 -2.63
CA TYR A 66 -5.60 5.29 -1.73
C TYR A 66 -6.19 6.45 -0.92
N ALA A 67 -5.33 7.33 -0.37
CA ALA A 67 -5.75 8.49 0.39
C ALA A 67 -6.65 9.43 -0.45
N VAL A 68 -6.23 9.70 -1.69
CA VAL A 68 -7.02 10.50 -2.64
C VAL A 68 -8.33 9.79 -3.02
N ALA A 69 -8.27 8.51 -3.37
CA ALA A 69 -9.43 7.75 -3.85
C ALA A 69 -10.50 7.53 -2.77
N LYS A 70 -10.12 7.44 -1.49
CA LYS A 70 -11.06 7.30 -0.37
C LYS A 70 -11.44 8.63 0.30
N GLY A 71 -10.97 9.76 -0.22
CA GLY A 71 -11.23 11.08 0.37
C GLY A 71 -10.70 11.22 1.81
N ARG A 72 -9.69 10.43 2.19
CA ARG A 72 -9.07 10.51 3.51
C ARG A 72 -7.92 11.50 3.43
N SER A 73 -8.19 12.75 3.79
CA SER A 73 -7.11 13.61 4.28
C SER A 73 -6.59 12.97 5.54
N GLY A 74 -5.31 12.58 5.60
CA GLY A 74 -4.68 12.04 6.82
C GLY A 74 -4.64 13.02 8.01
N VAL A 75 -5.30 14.17 7.89
CA VAL A 75 -5.56 15.15 8.93
C VAL A 75 -6.92 14.80 9.53
N PRO A 76 -7.00 14.50 10.85
CA PRO A 76 -8.27 14.39 11.54
C PRO A 76 -9.09 15.65 11.30
N ASP A 77 -10.36 15.50 10.93
CA ASP A 77 -11.26 16.63 10.80
C ASP A 77 -11.35 17.34 12.16
N ALA A 78 -10.82 18.56 12.23
CA ALA A 78 -10.84 19.37 13.44
C ALA A 78 -12.29 19.73 13.86
N ALA A 79 -13.28 19.55 12.97
CA ALA A 79 -14.69 19.78 13.23
C ALA A 79 -15.43 18.61 13.90
N ALA A 80 -14.77 17.47 14.14
CA ALA A 80 -15.40 16.30 14.78
C ALA A 80 -15.36 16.34 16.32
N ARG A 81 -15.45 17.52 16.95
CA ARG A 81 -15.60 17.70 18.40
C ARG A 81 -16.90 18.42 18.73
#